data_AF-A0AAV3ZE09-F1
#
_entry.id   AF-A0AAV3ZE09-F1
#
_cell.length_a   1.000
_cell.length_b   1.000
_cell.length_c   1.000
_cell.angle_alpha   90.00
_cell.angle_beta   90.00
_cell.angle_gamma   90.00
#
_symmetry.space_group_name_H-M   'P 1'
#
loop_
_entity.id
_entity.type
_entity.pdbx_description
1 polymer ?
#
loop_
_entity_poly.entity_id
_entity_poly.type
_entity_poly.pdbx_seq_one_letter_code
_entity_poly.pdbx_strand_id
1 'polypeptide(L)'
;MSEPMFPHLDISQTNYSVKPVSGPSSSYNVNSTFGRGYREIIQGDGSVNYFCEICSLMVTTLGSLQKHMNALHKSARLLPYICPVCEHGFFSPSGMESHRLVHIRGRKYECGICGYRFNYKHHLKRHEMSVHKL
;
A
#
# COMPACT_ATOMS: atom_id res chain seq x y z
N MET A 1 -13.99 9.75 36.02
CA MET A 1 -12.90 8.93 35.45
C MET A 1 -13.58 7.90 34.59
N SER A 2 -13.65 8.15 33.28
CA SER A 2 -14.50 7.37 32.38
C SER A 2 -13.58 6.65 31.39
N GLU A 3 -13.51 5.32 31.48
CA GLU A 3 -12.85 4.50 30.46
C GLU A 3 -13.61 4.64 29.14
N PRO A 4 -12.95 4.99 28.02
CA PRO A 4 -13.62 4.92 26.72
C PRO A 4 -13.73 3.47 26.28
N MET A 5 -14.95 2.96 26.28
CA MET A 5 -15.34 1.71 25.62
C MET A 5 -14.93 1.79 24.15
N PHE A 6 -13.98 0.95 23.73
CA PHE A 6 -13.74 0.71 22.30
C PHE A 6 -14.79 -0.29 21.80
N PRO A 7 -15.55 0.00 20.73
CA PRO A 7 -16.45 -0.99 20.15
C PRO A 7 -15.61 -2.13 19.58
N HIS A 8 -15.85 -3.35 20.06
CA HIS A 8 -15.40 -4.56 19.39
C HIS A 8 -16.14 -4.66 18.06
N LEU A 9 -15.45 -4.38 16.94
CA LEU A 9 -15.98 -4.67 15.62
C LEU A 9 -15.89 -6.19 15.41
N ASP A 10 -17.02 -6.86 15.45
CA ASP A 10 -17.18 -8.26 15.04
C ASP A 10 -17.05 -8.35 13.52
N ILE A 11 -15.98 -8.98 13.02
CA ILE A 11 -15.63 -9.01 11.59
C ILE A 11 -16.40 -10.13 10.86
N SER A 12 -17.43 -10.73 11.48
CA SER A 12 -18.23 -11.79 10.85
C SER A 12 -19.36 -11.30 9.91
N GLN A 13 -19.54 -9.99 9.72
CA GLN A 13 -20.59 -9.46 8.85
C GLN A 13 -20.00 -8.65 7.68
N THR A 14 -19.72 -9.35 6.59
CA THR A 14 -19.44 -8.75 5.28
C THR A 14 -20.71 -8.09 4.73
N ASN A 15 -20.87 -6.78 4.92
CA ASN A 15 -21.80 -5.96 4.14
C ASN A 15 -21.36 -4.50 4.21
N TYR A 16 -20.37 -4.13 3.40
CA TYR A 16 -20.10 -2.73 3.10
C TYR A 16 -20.35 -2.51 1.61
N SER A 17 -21.47 -1.86 1.31
CA SER A 17 -21.71 -1.28 -0.01
C SER A 17 -20.59 -0.30 -0.32
N VAL A 18 -19.74 -0.66 -1.26
CA VAL A 18 -18.71 0.22 -1.81
C VAL A 18 -19.42 1.32 -2.60
N LYS A 19 -19.47 2.55 -2.06
CA LYS A 19 -19.80 3.72 -2.87
C LYS A 19 -18.56 4.07 -3.72
N PRO A 20 -18.70 4.22 -5.05
CA PRO A 20 -17.56 4.54 -5.91
C PRO A 20 -17.08 5.97 -5.63
N VAL A 21 -15.77 6.13 -5.39
CA VAL A 21 -15.13 7.44 -5.34
C VAL A 21 -14.96 7.93 -6.77
N SER A 22 -15.65 9.02 -7.08
CA SER A 22 -15.60 9.76 -8.34
C SER A 22 -14.22 10.38 -8.57
N GLY A 23 -13.49 9.80 -9.53
CA GLY A 23 -12.36 10.37 -10.27
C GLY A 23 -12.63 10.24 -11.77
N PRO A 24 -11.91 10.96 -12.65
CA PRO A 24 -12.37 11.37 -13.97
C PRO A 24 -12.85 10.18 -14.81
N SER A 25 -14.04 10.36 -15.40
CA SER A 25 -14.73 9.44 -16.28
C SER A 25 -13.86 9.10 -17.48
N SER A 26 -13.16 7.96 -17.42
CA SER A 26 -12.69 7.27 -18.60
C SER A 26 -12.88 5.79 -18.34
N SER A 27 -13.81 5.19 -19.07
CA SER A 27 -14.25 3.81 -18.92
C SER A 27 -13.17 2.85 -19.41
N TYR A 28 -12.22 2.48 -18.55
CA TYR A 28 -11.30 1.37 -18.82
C TYR A 28 -11.54 0.24 -17.81
N ASN A 29 -11.52 -0.99 -18.32
CA ASN A 29 -11.70 -2.19 -17.52
C ASN A 29 -10.31 -2.60 -16.97
N VAL A 30 -10.19 -2.70 -15.64
CA VAL A 30 -8.92 -3.03 -14.95
C VAL A 30 -8.92 -4.48 -14.48
N ASN A 31 -8.15 -5.33 -15.14
CA ASN A 31 -7.81 -6.64 -14.58
C ASN A 31 -6.54 -6.48 -13.73
N SER A 32 -6.73 -6.31 -12.41
CA SER A 32 -5.62 -6.25 -11.45
C SER A 32 -5.07 -7.65 -11.22
N THR A 33 -3.88 -7.94 -11.78
CA THR A 33 -3.18 -9.20 -11.48
C THR A 33 -2.40 -9.05 -10.18
N PHE A 34 -3.16 -9.16 -9.09
CA PHE A 34 -2.75 -8.86 -7.72
C PHE A 34 -1.37 -9.45 -7.37
N GLY A 35 -0.44 -8.59 -6.95
CA GLY A 35 0.91 -8.98 -6.50
C GLY A 35 1.98 -9.13 -7.59
N ARG A 36 1.69 -8.79 -8.86
CA ARG A 36 2.71 -8.86 -9.93
C ARG A 36 3.49 -7.56 -10.20
N GLY A 37 3.14 -6.46 -9.54
CA GLY A 37 3.79 -5.15 -9.70
C GLY A 37 3.43 -4.44 -11.01
N TYR A 38 2.37 -4.88 -11.68
CA TYR A 38 1.83 -4.26 -12.88
C TYR A 38 0.32 -4.49 -12.98
N ARG A 39 -0.35 -3.64 -13.77
CA ARG A 39 -1.76 -3.79 -14.15
C ARG A 39 -1.97 -3.74 -15.65
N GLU A 40 -3.02 -4.37 -16.13
CA GLU A 40 -3.46 -4.34 -17.52
C GLU A 40 -4.39 -3.14 -17.76
N ILE A 41 -4.21 -2.45 -18.88
CA ILE A 41 -5.02 -1.32 -19.33
C ILE A 41 -5.61 -1.68 -20.68
N ILE A 42 -6.92 -1.93 -20.69
CA ILE A 42 -7.68 -2.23 -21.90
C ILE A 42 -8.20 -0.90 -22.48
N GLN A 43 -7.80 -0.60 -23.71
CA GLN A 43 -8.27 0.58 -24.44
C GLN A 43 -9.60 0.29 -25.14
N GLY A 44 -10.29 1.36 -25.57
CA GLY A 44 -11.59 1.26 -26.23
C GLY A 44 -11.57 0.53 -27.59
N ASP A 45 -10.40 0.42 -28.22
CA ASP A 45 -10.17 -0.36 -29.44
C ASP A 45 -9.88 -1.85 -29.18
N GLY A 46 -9.91 -2.27 -27.91
CA GLY A 46 -9.57 -3.63 -27.48
C GLY A 46 -8.06 -3.89 -27.36
N SER A 47 -7.20 -2.91 -27.63
CA SER A 47 -5.76 -3.05 -27.39
C SER A 47 -5.47 -3.10 -25.89
N VAL A 48 -4.47 -3.89 -25.49
CA VAL A 48 -4.06 -4.06 -24.10
C VAL A 48 -2.65 -3.55 -23.91
N ASN A 49 -2.49 -2.59 -23.00
CA ASN A 49 -1.20 -2.14 -22.50
C ASN A 49 -0.97 -2.68 -21.09
N TYR A 50 0.30 -2.79 -20.70
CA TYR A 50 0.72 -3.22 -19.39
C TYR A 50 1.47 -2.08 -18.71
N PHE A 51 0.99 -1.70 -17.54
CA PHE A 51 1.53 -0.59 -16.75
C PHE A 51 2.28 -1.14 -15.53
N CYS A 52 3.58 -0.89 -15.46
CA CYS A 52 4.41 -1.15 -14.29
C CYS A 52 4.06 -0.16 -13.18
N GLU A 53 3.65 -0.65 -12.01
CA GLU A 53 3.27 0.22 -10.88
C GLU A 53 4.48 0.66 -10.04
N ILE A 54 5.66 0.09 -10.32
CA ILE A 54 6.89 0.38 -9.59
C ILE A 54 7.62 1.58 -10.19
N CYS A 55 7.71 1.64 -11.52
CA CYS A 55 8.40 2.72 -12.24
C CYS A 55 7.51 3.46 -13.26
N SER A 56 6.22 3.13 -13.32
CA SER A 56 5.25 3.75 -14.25
C SER A 56 5.54 3.53 -15.73
N LEU A 57 6.36 2.54 -16.08
CA LEU A 57 6.60 2.15 -17.47
C LEU A 57 5.33 1.54 -18.08
N MET A 58 4.94 2.02 -19.27
CA MET A 58 3.89 1.40 -20.08
C MET A 58 4.52 0.64 -21.25
N VAL A 59 4.10 -0.62 -21.45
CA VAL A 59 4.52 -1.44 -22.59
C VAL A 59 3.32 -2.11 -23.22
N THR A 60 3.38 -2.39 -24.52
CA THR A 60 2.27 -2.96 -25.31
C THR A 60 2.19 -4.48 -25.23
N THR A 61 3.17 -5.16 -24.60
CA THR A 61 3.19 -6.63 -24.53
C THR A 61 3.62 -7.13 -23.15
N LEU A 62 3.02 -8.25 -22.75
CA LEU A 62 3.34 -8.93 -21.49
C LEU A 62 4.80 -9.43 -21.45
N GLY A 63 5.32 -9.92 -22.57
CA GLY A 63 6.70 -10.42 -22.64
C GLY A 63 7.75 -9.32 -22.38
N SER A 64 7.53 -8.12 -22.92
CA SER A 64 8.39 -6.96 -22.64
C SER A 64 8.33 -6.54 -21.17
N LEU A 65 7.15 -6.55 -20.59
CA LEU A 65 6.95 -6.27 -19.17
C LEU A 65 7.67 -7.28 -18.27
N GLN A 66 7.56 -8.57 -18.56
CA GLN A 66 8.22 -9.62 -17.77
C GLN A 66 9.74 -9.47 -17.80
N LYS A 67 10.32 -9.18 -18.97
CA LYS A 67 11.75 -8.89 -19.10
C LYS A 67 12.15 -7.66 -18.28
N HIS A 68 11.38 -6.59 -18.37
CA HIS A 68 11.56 -5.37 -17.58
C HIS A 68 11.53 -5.66 -16.06
N MET A 69 10.54 -6.41 -15.59
CA MET A 69 10.40 -6.79 -14.19
C MET A 69 11.57 -7.62 -13.70
N ASN A 70 12.00 -8.61 -14.50
CA ASN A 70 13.12 -9.47 -14.12
C ASN A 70 14.46 -8.71 -14.09
N ALA A 71 14.63 -7.71 -14.97
CA ALA A 71 15.85 -6.91 -15.04
C ALA A 71 15.93 -5.85 -13.93
N LEU A 72 14.82 -5.15 -13.64
CA LEU A 72 14.84 -3.94 -12.80
C LEU A 72 14.08 -4.07 -11.48
N HIS A 73 13.17 -5.03 -11.36
CA HIS A 73 12.24 -5.14 -10.23
C HIS A 73 12.21 -6.54 -9.61
N LYS A 74 13.31 -7.29 -9.75
CA LYS A 74 13.45 -8.65 -9.19
C LYS A 74 13.11 -8.71 -7.70
N SER A 75 13.53 -7.70 -6.92
CA SER A 75 13.23 -7.60 -5.49
C SER A 75 11.76 -7.35 -5.21
N ALA A 76 11.07 -6.57 -6.03
CA ALA A 76 9.65 -6.26 -5.85
C ALA A 76 8.75 -7.49 -6.12
N ARG A 77 9.12 -8.33 -7.10
CA ARG A 77 8.43 -9.60 -7.37
C ARG A 77 8.56 -10.61 -6.24
N LEU A 78 9.59 -10.46 -5.39
CA LEU A 78 9.87 -11.31 -4.25
C LEU A 78 9.16 -10.83 -2.96
N LEU A 79 8.29 -9.83 -3.02
CA LEU A 79 7.48 -9.33 -1.91
C LEU A 79 6.15 -10.10 -1.85
N PRO A 80 6.06 -11.29 -1.21
CA PRO A 80 4.88 -12.15 -1.31
C PRO A 80 3.72 -11.63 -0.45
N TYR A 81 3.98 -10.68 0.45
CA TYR A 81 3.02 -10.21 1.44
C TYR A 81 2.59 -8.79 1.09
N ILE A 82 1.38 -8.65 0.55
CA ILE A 82 0.85 -7.37 0.08
C ILE A 82 -0.12 -6.79 1.13
N CYS A 83 0.00 -5.50 1.41
CA CYS A 83 -0.96 -4.80 2.25
C CYS A 83 -2.32 -4.69 1.54
N PRO A 84 -3.44 -5.17 2.12
CA PRO A 84 -4.74 -5.11 1.47
C PRO A 84 -5.35 -3.70 1.42
N VAL A 85 -4.72 -2.72 2.07
CA VAL A 85 -5.23 -1.34 2.17
C VAL A 85 -4.54 -0.39 1.18
N CYS A 86 -3.23 -0.54 0.96
CA CYS A 86 -2.45 0.37 0.09
C CYS A 86 -1.53 -0.35 -0.89
N GLU A 87 -1.67 -1.67 -1.02
CA GLU A 87 -0.98 -2.50 -2.02
C GLU A 87 0.56 -2.51 -1.91
N HIS A 88 1.12 -1.98 -0.81
CA HIS A 88 2.55 -2.05 -0.56
C HIS A 88 3.00 -3.48 -0.24
N GLY A 89 4.09 -3.93 -0.85
CA GLY A 89 4.62 -5.29 -0.69
C GLY A 89 5.73 -5.43 0.36
N PHE A 90 5.80 -6.59 1.00
CA PHE A 90 6.78 -6.95 2.02
C PHE A 90 7.38 -8.34 1.77
N PHE A 91 8.64 -8.54 2.19
CA PHE A 91 9.34 -9.84 2.11
C PHE A 91 8.91 -10.82 3.20
N SER A 92 8.24 -10.34 4.26
CA SER A 92 7.82 -11.16 5.40
C SER A 92 6.39 -10.83 5.84
N PRO A 93 5.66 -11.81 6.38
CA PRO A 93 4.30 -11.59 6.86
C PRO A 93 4.29 -10.64 8.06
N SER A 94 5.29 -10.76 8.93
CA SER A 94 5.47 -9.87 10.09
C SER A 94 5.71 -8.42 9.69
N GLY A 95 6.41 -8.18 8.57
CA GLY A 95 6.62 -6.84 8.02
C GLY A 95 5.32 -6.22 7.52
N MET A 96 4.53 -7.00 6.76
CA MET A 96 3.21 -6.58 6.29
C MET A 96 2.24 -6.32 7.45
N GLU A 97 2.18 -7.21 8.46
CA GLU A 97 1.26 -7.03 9.60
C GLU A 97 1.65 -5.81 10.45
N SER A 98 2.96 -5.59 10.65
CA SER A 98 3.46 -4.38 11.31
C SER A 98 3.09 -3.12 10.52
N HIS A 99 3.19 -3.15 9.19
CA HIS A 99 2.74 -2.06 8.35
C HIS A 99 1.23 -1.84 8.40
N ARG A 100 0.42 -2.90 8.47
CA ARG A 100 -1.05 -2.81 8.58
C ARG A 100 -1.48 -1.98 9.80
N LEU A 101 -0.69 -2.03 10.88
CA LEU A 101 -0.93 -1.18 12.06
C LEU A 101 -0.84 0.32 11.74
N VAL A 102 -0.13 0.75 10.71
CA VAL A 102 -0.10 2.16 10.28
C VAL A 102 -1.48 2.63 9.84
N HIS A 103 -2.25 1.79 9.15
CA HIS A 103 -3.61 2.10 8.72
C HIS A 103 -4.60 2.14 9.88
N ILE A 104 -4.44 1.26 10.87
CA ILE A 104 -5.39 1.11 11.99
C ILE A 104 -5.09 2.10 13.13
N ARG A 105 -3.80 2.25 13.47
CA ARG A 105 -3.35 2.99 14.65
C ARG A 105 -2.99 4.43 14.33
N GLY A 106 -2.70 4.74 13.06
CA GLY A 106 -2.09 6.00 12.68
C GLY A 106 -0.75 6.22 13.39
N ARG A 107 -0.16 7.39 13.17
CA ARG A 107 1.07 7.79 13.85
C ARG A 107 0.73 8.18 15.30
N LYS A 108 0.71 7.20 16.20
CA LYS A 108 0.30 7.38 17.61
C LYS A 108 1.29 8.19 18.45
N TYR A 109 2.55 8.22 18.07
CA TYR A 109 3.61 8.81 18.89
C TYR A 109 4.01 10.16 18.32
N GLU A 110 3.68 11.23 19.02
CA GLU A 110 3.97 12.60 18.58
C GLU A 110 5.22 13.12 19.28
N CYS A 111 6.10 13.78 18.53
CA CYS A 111 7.22 14.50 19.12
C CYS A 111 6.72 15.76 19.81
N GLY A 112 6.98 15.90 21.10
CA GLY A 112 6.58 17.07 21.88
C GLY A 112 7.28 18.37 21.49
N ILE A 113 8.36 18.30 20.69
CA ILE A 113 9.12 19.49 20.24
C ILE A 113 8.62 19.99 18.88
N CYS A 114 8.47 19.10 17.89
CA CYS A 114 8.12 19.50 16.52
C CYS A 114 6.74 19.03 16.04
N GLY A 115 5.99 18.28 16.86
CA GLY A 115 4.67 17.74 16.49
C GLY A 115 4.72 16.62 15.43
N TYR A 116 5.91 16.20 14.98
CA TYR A 116 6.02 15.13 14.00
C TYR A 116 5.60 13.79 14.61
N ARG A 117 4.76 13.06 13.90
CA ARG A 117 4.17 11.82 14.39
C ARG A 117 4.90 10.59 13.84
N PHE A 118 4.99 9.55 14.66
CA PHE A 118 5.62 8.25 14.40
C PHE A 118 4.66 7.08 14.69
N ASN A 119 4.87 5.96 14.00
CA ASN A 119 4.10 4.73 14.21
C ASN A 119 4.60 3.89 15.40
N TYR A 120 5.86 4.09 15.82
CA TYR A 120 6.50 3.31 16.88
C TYR A 120 7.24 4.20 17.87
N LYS A 121 7.18 3.84 19.16
CA LYS A 121 7.84 4.57 20.25
C LYS A 121 9.36 4.66 20.07
N HIS A 122 10.00 3.59 19.58
CA HIS A 122 11.45 3.56 19.36
C HIS A 122 11.88 4.48 18.19
N HIS A 123 11.02 4.71 17.19
CA HIS A 123 11.28 5.68 16.13
C HIS A 123 11.20 7.12 16.64
N LEU A 124 10.22 7.44 17.50
CA LEU A 124 10.14 8.74 18.17
C LEU A 124 11.40 8.99 19.00
N LYS A 125 11.79 8.04 19.86
CA LYS A 125 12.97 8.19 20.73
C LYS A 125 14.25 8.44 19.93
N ARG A 126 14.44 7.73 18.82
CA ARG A 126 15.57 7.95 17.91
C ARG A 126 15.53 9.36 17.30
N HIS A 127 14.37 9.81 16.86
CA HIS A 127 14.19 11.15 16.30
C HIS A 127 14.51 12.24 17.33
N GLU A 128 14.00 12.11 18.57
CA GLU A 128 14.29 13.05 19.66
C GLU A 128 15.80 13.15 19.93
N MET A 129 16.48 12.00 19.99
CA MET A 129 17.93 11.94 20.20
C MET A 129 18.75 12.47 19.01
N SER A 130 18.30 12.25 17.76
CA SER A 130 19.08 12.63 16.58
C SER A 130 18.80 14.05 16.07
N VAL A 131 17.54 14.49 16.13
CA VAL A 131 17.09 15.79 15.58
C VAL A 131 17.08 16.86 16.66
N HIS A 132 16.67 16.51 17.87
CA HIS A 132 16.56 17.45 18.99
C HIS A 132 17.67 17.30 20.04
N LYS A 133 18.51 16.27 19.92
CA LYS A 133 19.67 16.01 20.80
C LYS A 133 19.28 15.92 22.28
N LEU A 134 18.15 15.26 22.55
CA LEU A 134 17.69 14.90 23.89
C LEU A 134 18.37 13.64 24.44
#